data_AF-A0A534J1T7-F1
#
_entry.id   AF-A0A534J1T7-F1
#
_cell.length_a   1.000
_cell.length_b   1.000
_cell.length_c   1.000
_cell.angle_alpha   90.00
_cell.angle_beta   90.00
_cell.angle_gamma   90.00
#
_symmetry.space_group_name_H-M   'P 1'
#
loop_
_entity.id
_entity.type
_entity.pdbx_description
1 polymer ?
#
loop_
_entity_poly.entity_id
_entity_poly.type
_entity_poly.pdbx_seq_one_letter_code
_entity_poly.pdbx_strand_id
1 'polypeptide(L)'
;MTNLVAYERLDANRKAVVRATLFAIPLLLPLAYIAVLQAVLPPVFFGIAFGAMIGYLLTPLGAEFWVPSSVLLVLQYGGGLPEATVAVASIVLVDWFTALFLLWNFDLAERAPFLGRFIDKTEERCRRFLDEKPWRRRLAVVALAVYVALPVQMSGGVVGSILGRVMGIPRYR
;
A
#
# COMPACT_ATOMS: atom_id res chain seq x y z
N MET A 1 -29.47 1.79 0.50
CA MET A 1 -29.50 0.62 -0.41
C MET A 1 -29.72 1.13 -1.84
N THR A 2 -28.75 1.83 -2.44
CA THR A 2 -29.09 2.76 -3.54
C THR A 2 -28.07 2.90 -4.68
N ASN A 3 -27.11 1.97 -4.84
CA ASN A 3 -26.19 1.98 -5.99
C ASN A 3 -25.97 0.62 -6.67
N LEU A 4 -26.42 -0.49 -6.09
CA LEU A 4 -26.19 -1.84 -6.65
C LEU A 4 -27.05 -2.12 -7.90
N VAL A 5 -28.14 -1.39 -8.09
CA VAL A 5 -29.10 -1.63 -9.19
C VAL A 5 -28.56 -1.18 -10.56
N ALA A 6 -27.56 -0.29 -10.61
CA ALA A 6 -27.07 0.27 -11.87
C ALA A 6 -26.07 -0.64 -12.59
N TYR A 7 -25.16 -1.31 -11.87
CA TYR A 7 -24.10 -2.13 -12.46
C TYR A 7 -24.62 -3.47 -13.03
N GLU A 8 -25.59 -4.09 -12.36
CA GLU A 8 -26.18 -5.36 -12.81
C GLU A 8 -26.96 -5.22 -14.12
N ARG A 9 -27.57 -4.05 -14.36
CA ARG A 9 -28.35 -3.73 -15.57
C ARG A 9 -27.51 -3.37 -16.79
N LEU A 10 -26.19 -3.32 -16.67
CA LEU A 10 -25.31 -2.99 -17.78
C LEU A 10 -25.08 -4.21 -18.68
N ASP A 11 -25.13 -3.99 -20.00
CA ASP A 11 -24.75 -4.98 -21.00
C ASP A 11 -23.31 -5.45 -20.80
N ALA A 12 -23.00 -6.68 -21.23
CA ALA A 12 -21.67 -7.29 -21.05
C ALA A 12 -20.53 -6.38 -21.53
N ASN A 13 -20.76 -5.62 -22.61
CA ASN A 13 -19.80 -4.68 -23.16
C ASN A 13 -19.57 -3.45 -22.24
N ARG A 14 -20.63 -2.91 -21.62
CA ARG A 14 -20.51 -1.82 -20.63
C ARG A 14 -19.85 -2.29 -19.34
N LYS A 15 -20.12 -3.53 -18.90
CA LYS A 15 -19.43 -4.13 -17.74
C LYS A 15 -17.92 -4.28 -18.00
N ALA A 16 -17.53 -4.70 -19.20
CA ALA A 16 -16.14 -4.78 -19.62
C ALA A 16 -15.47 -3.40 -19.67
N VAL A 17 -16.14 -2.40 -20.24
CA VAL A 17 -15.64 -1.01 -20.27
C VAL A 17 -15.47 -0.47 -18.86
N VAL A 18 -16.47 -0.59 -17.99
CA VAL A 18 -16.38 -0.09 -16.61
C VAL A 18 -15.24 -0.78 -15.84
N ARG A 19 -15.05 -2.09 -16.01
CA ARG A 19 -13.90 -2.79 -15.41
C ARG A 19 -12.56 -2.34 -16.00
N ALA A 20 -12.49 -2.14 -17.31
CA ALA A 20 -11.28 -1.65 -17.97
C ALA A 20 -10.94 -0.23 -17.49
N THR A 21 -11.94 0.64 -17.31
CA THR A 21 -11.73 1.99 -16.77
C THR A 21 -11.29 1.94 -15.31
N LEU A 22 -11.93 1.11 -14.46
CA LEU A 22 -11.56 0.93 -13.05
C LEU A 22 -10.16 0.30 -12.88
N PHE A 23 -9.70 -0.48 -13.85
CA PHE A 23 -8.34 -1.02 -13.90
C PHE A 23 -7.32 0.02 -14.40
N ALA A 24 -7.66 0.77 -15.45
CA ALA A 24 -6.75 1.73 -16.07
C ALA A 24 -6.55 3.00 -15.22
N ILE A 25 -7.60 3.52 -14.58
CA ILE A 25 -7.53 4.75 -13.76
C ILE A 25 -6.43 4.69 -12.68
N PRO A 26 -6.36 3.67 -11.81
CA PRO A 26 -5.36 3.63 -10.75
C PRO A 26 -3.93 3.41 -11.26
N LEU A 27 -3.75 3.01 -12.52
CA LEU A 27 -2.43 2.95 -13.18
C LEU A 27 -2.09 4.28 -13.88
N LEU A 28 -3.08 4.92 -14.51
CA LEU A 28 -2.90 6.18 -15.23
C LEU A 28 -2.70 7.36 -14.28
N LEU A 29 -3.33 7.34 -13.10
CA LEU A 29 -3.17 8.38 -12.07
C LEU A 29 -1.71 8.58 -11.62
N PRO A 30 -0.97 7.54 -11.17
CA PRO A 30 0.43 7.70 -10.79
C PRO A 30 1.31 8.10 -11.98
N LEU A 31 1.03 7.63 -13.19
CA LEU A 31 1.76 8.03 -14.40
C LEU A 31 1.53 9.52 -14.72
N ALA A 32 0.29 9.99 -14.64
CA ALA A 32 -0.04 11.40 -14.82
C ALA A 32 0.63 12.26 -13.74
N TYR A 33 0.65 11.80 -12.48
CA TYR A 33 1.33 12.47 -11.39
C TYR A 33 2.84 12.59 -11.65
N ILE A 34 3.51 11.52 -12.07
CA ILE A 34 4.93 11.54 -12.43
C ILE A 34 5.20 12.52 -13.57
N ALA A 35 4.34 12.54 -14.59
CA ALA A 35 4.46 13.49 -15.71
C ALA A 35 4.32 14.95 -15.25
N VAL A 36 3.40 15.23 -14.33
CA VAL A 36 3.24 16.57 -13.73
C VAL A 36 4.48 16.93 -12.91
N LEU A 37 5.01 16.02 -12.09
CA LEU A 37 6.24 16.26 -11.33
C LEU A 37 7.42 16.59 -12.26
N GLN A 38 7.57 15.86 -13.36
CA GLN A 38 8.62 16.10 -14.35
C GLN A 38 8.49 17.48 -15.02
N ALA A 39 7.26 17.97 -15.22
CA ALA A 39 7.02 19.27 -15.85
C ALA A 39 7.22 20.46 -14.88
N VAL A 40 6.96 20.26 -13.58
CA VAL A 40 6.96 21.34 -12.57
C VAL A 40 8.29 21.44 -11.82
N LEU A 41 8.93 20.30 -11.50
CA LEU A 41 10.14 20.29 -10.68
C LEU A 41 11.41 20.35 -11.52
N PRO A 42 12.45 21.04 -11.01
CA PRO A 42 13.80 20.88 -11.54
C PRO A 42 14.24 19.41 -11.57
N PRO A 43 15.05 18.98 -12.55
CA PRO A 43 15.42 17.56 -12.74
C PRO A 43 16.02 16.88 -11.51
N VAL A 44 16.76 17.64 -10.70
CA VAL A 44 17.39 17.16 -9.46
C VAL A 44 16.33 16.78 -8.43
N PHE A 45 15.36 17.66 -8.17
CA PHE A 45 14.30 17.42 -7.19
C PHE A 45 13.30 16.38 -7.66
N PHE A 46 13.01 16.35 -8.97
CA PHE A 46 12.27 15.26 -9.58
C PHE A 46 12.95 13.91 -9.33
N GLY A 47 14.26 13.81 -9.56
CA GLY A 47 15.03 12.59 -9.34
C GLY A 47 14.97 12.11 -7.88
N ILE A 48 15.02 13.04 -6.92
CA ILE A 48 14.90 12.72 -5.48
C ILE A 48 13.50 12.20 -5.16
N ALA A 49 12.45 12.90 -5.59
CA ALA A 49 11.06 12.50 -5.35
C ALA A 49 10.75 11.15 -6.01
N PHE A 50 11.12 10.97 -7.27
CA PHE A 50 10.91 9.73 -8.03
C PHE A 50 11.69 8.56 -7.44
N GLY A 51 12.96 8.78 -7.07
CA GLY A 51 13.78 7.79 -6.38
C GLY A 51 13.18 7.36 -5.04
N ALA A 52 12.64 8.32 -4.27
CA ALA A 52 11.96 8.02 -3.01
C ALA A 52 10.64 7.27 -3.20
N MET A 53 9.86 7.59 -4.24
CA MET A 53 8.64 6.85 -4.59
C MET A 53 8.93 5.39 -4.97
N ILE A 54 9.91 5.16 -5.83
CA ILE A 54 10.34 3.81 -6.23
C ILE A 54 10.92 3.07 -5.02
N GLY A 55 11.78 3.75 -4.26
CA GLY A 55 12.38 3.23 -3.06
C GLY A 55 11.35 2.75 -2.06
N TYR A 56 10.35 3.59 -1.77
CA TYR A 56 9.24 3.25 -0.90
C TYR A 56 8.42 2.06 -1.41
N LEU A 57 8.22 1.94 -2.72
CA LEU A 57 7.46 0.84 -3.31
C LEU A 57 8.23 -0.50 -3.34
N LEU A 58 9.53 -0.46 -3.63
CA LEU A 58 10.34 -1.67 -3.87
C LEU A 58 11.06 -2.17 -2.63
N THR A 59 11.32 -1.31 -1.65
CA THR A 59 12.03 -1.69 -0.43
C THR A 59 11.05 -1.84 0.73
N PRO A 60 11.31 -2.76 1.69
CA PRO A 60 10.54 -2.86 2.91
C PRO A 60 10.84 -1.71 3.90
N LEU A 61 11.54 -0.66 3.45
CA LEU A 61 11.83 0.52 4.26
C LEU A 61 10.62 1.43 4.22
N GLY A 62 10.04 1.69 5.39
CA GLY A 62 8.82 2.48 5.51
C GLY A 62 9.03 3.98 5.23
N ALA A 63 7.95 4.74 5.42
CA ALA A 63 7.96 6.19 5.24
C ALA A 63 8.96 6.85 6.20
N GLU A 64 9.24 6.22 7.34
CA GLU A 64 10.18 6.70 8.35
C GLU A 64 11.62 6.75 7.84
N PHE A 65 11.96 6.01 6.78
CA PHE A 65 13.26 6.10 6.13
C PHE A 65 13.20 7.05 4.92
N TRP A 66 12.25 6.84 4.01
CA TRP A 66 12.20 7.59 2.75
C TRP A 66 11.80 9.06 2.92
N VAL A 67 10.97 9.39 3.90
CA VAL A 67 10.57 10.79 4.17
C VAL A 67 11.76 11.60 4.68
N PRO A 68 12.49 11.21 5.75
CA PRO A 68 13.67 11.97 6.18
C PRO A 68 14.77 12.00 5.12
N SER A 69 15.04 10.87 4.45
CA SER A 69 16.09 10.81 3.43
C SER A 69 15.81 11.74 2.25
N SER A 70 14.57 11.77 1.75
CA SER A 70 14.20 12.67 0.65
C SER A 70 14.29 14.13 1.05
N VAL A 71 13.84 14.50 2.25
CA VAL A 71 13.94 15.87 2.76
C VAL A 71 15.40 16.29 2.92
N LEU A 72 16.25 15.43 3.50
CA LEU A 72 17.69 15.72 3.66
C LEU A 72 18.37 15.93 2.30
N LEU A 73 18.06 15.09 1.31
CA LEU A 73 18.60 15.25 -0.04
C LEU A 73 18.13 16.56 -0.67
N VAL A 74 16.84 16.90 -0.57
CA VAL A 74 16.32 18.18 -1.09
C VAL A 74 17.07 19.36 -0.48
N LEU A 75 17.24 19.39 0.85
CA LEU A 75 17.96 20.46 1.54
C LEU A 75 19.45 20.49 1.13
N GLN A 76 20.09 19.33 0.96
CA GLN A 76 21.49 19.23 0.55
C GLN A 76 21.73 19.81 -0.85
N TYR A 77 20.78 19.63 -1.77
CA TYR A 77 20.84 20.18 -3.13
C TYR A 77 20.33 21.63 -3.23
N GLY A 78 20.12 22.30 -2.09
CA GLY A 78 19.70 23.71 -2.02
C GLY A 78 18.21 23.93 -2.25
N GLY A 79 17.39 22.87 -2.19
CA GLY A 79 15.93 22.97 -2.22
C GLY A 79 15.37 23.53 -0.92
N GLY A 80 14.18 24.11 -1.00
CA GLY A 80 13.49 24.70 0.12
C GLY A 80 12.34 23.84 0.65
N LEU A 81 11.49 24.48 1.46
CA LEU A 81 10.24 23.89 1.94
C LEU A 81 9.32 23.42 0.80
N PRO A 82 9.12 24.16 -0.31
CA PRO A 82 8.22 23.71 -1.37
C PRO A 82 8.63 22.36 -1.97
N GLU A 83 9.89 22.20 -2.35
CA GLU A 83 10.40 20.97 -2.97
C GLU A 83 10.37 19.80 -1.98
N ALA A 84 10.71 20.07 -0.71
CA ALA A 84 10.64 19.08 0.34
C ALA A 84 9.20 18.60 0.57
N THR A 85 8.24 19.52 0.62
CA THR A 85 6.82 19.16 0.76
C THR A 85 6.32 18.32 -0.41
N VAL A 86 6.77 18.61 -1.64
CA VAL A 86 6.38 17.81 -2.82
C VAL A 86 7.02 16.42 -2.77
N ALA A 87 8.28 16.29 -2.34
CA ALA A 87 8.92 14.98 -2.18
C ALA A 87 8.19 14.12 -1.13
N VAL A 88 7.84 14.69 0.02
CA VAL A 88 7.08 13.99 1.07
C VAL A 88 5.67 13.63 0.60
N ALA A 89 4.96 14.57 -0.02
CA ALA A 89 3.63 14.33 -0.57
C ALA A 89 3.64 13.20 -1.62
N SER A 90 4.69 13.13 -2.43
CA SER A 90 4.87 12.07 -3.44
C SER A 90 4.92 10.68 -2.80
N ILE A 91 5.65 10.51 -1.70
CA ILE A 91 5.74 9.23 -0.98
C ILE A 91 4.37 8.83 -0.42
N VAL A 92 3.65 9.75 0.22
CA VAL A 92 2.31 9.50 0.77
C VAL A 92 1.31 9.16 -0.35
N LEU A 93 1.42 9.83 -1.49
CA LEU A 93 0.58 9.57 -2.66
C LEU A 93 0.81 8.19 -3.25
N VAL A 94 2.03 7.63 -3.20
CA VAL A 94 2.26 6.22 -3.58
C VAL A 94 1.39 5.29 -2.76
N ASP A 95 1.29 5.52 -1.46
CA ASP A 95 0.49 4.71 -0.55
C ASP A 95 -1.01 4.82 -0.88
N TRP A 96 -1.47 6.04 -1.17
CA TRP A 96 -2.84 6.30 -1.63
C TRP A 96 -3.15 5.65 -2.98
N PHE A 97 -2.25 5.75 -3.97
CA PHE A 97 -2.43 5.11 -5.28
C PHE A 97 -2.44 3.59 -5.15
N THR A 98 -1.57 3.03 -4.30
CA THR A 98 -1.54 1.59 -4.03
C THR A 98 -2.82 1.14 -3.33
N ALA A 99 -3.31 1.90 -2.35
CA ALA A 99 -4.57 1.63 -1.68
C ALA A 99 -5.78 1.73 -2.62
N LEU A 100 -5.83 2.76 -3.48
CA LEU A 100 -6.87 2.91 -4.51
C LEU A 100 -6.84 1.77 -5.53
N PHE A 101 -5.63 1.38 -5.96
CA PHE A 101 -5.44 0.24 -6.85
C PHE A 101 -5.98 -1.04 -6.20
N LEU A 102 -5.61 -1.32 -4.95
CA LEU A 102 -6.09 -2.49 -4.22
C LEU A 102 -7.60 -2.45 -3.94
N LEU A 103 -8.16 -1.29 -3.64
CA LEU A 103 -9.59 -1.12 -3.36
C LEU A 103 -10.44 -1.41 -4.61
N TRP A 104 -10.06 -0.87 -5.77
CA TRP A 104 -10.79 -1.08 -7.02
C TRP A 104 -10.46 -2.39 -7.72
N ASN A 105 -9.27 -2.94 -7.50
CA ASN A 105 -8.83 -4.21 -8.07
C ASN A 105 -8.74 -5.31 -7.00
N PHE A 106 -9.60 -5.26 -5.98
CA PHE A 106 -9.61 -6.24 -4.90
C PHE A 106 -9.83 -7.66 -5.43
N ASP A 107 -10.67 -7.83 -6.46
CA ASP A 107 -10.88 -9.10 -7.19
C ASP A 107 -9.58 -9.65 -7.84
N LEU A 108 -8.64 -8.77 -8.20
CA LEU A 108 -7.35 -9.12 -8.80
C LEU A 108 -6.30 -9.45 -7.72
N ALA A 109 -6.32 -8.71 -6.60
CA ALA A 109 -5.52 -9.01 -5.42
C ALA A 109 -5.94 -10.36 -4.77
N GLU A 110 -7.24 -10.67 -4.78
CA GLU A 110 -7.79 -11.94 -4.28
C GLU A 110 -7.43 -13.13 -5.21
N ARG A 111 -7.16 -12.87 -6.50
CA ARG A 111 -6.64 -13.85 -7.46
C ARG A 111 -5.13 -14.06 -7.40
N ALA A 112 -4.38 -13.31 -6.58
CA ALA A 112 -2.96 -13.58 -6.35
C ALA A 112 -2.81 -14.88 -5.54
N PRO A 113 -2.47 -16.03 -6.17
CA PRO A 113 -2.45 -17.34 -5.50
C PRO A 113 -1.32 -17.47 -4.47
N PHE A 114 -0.45 -16.47 -4.41
CA PHE A 114 0.74 -16.42 -3.57
C PHE A 114 0.41 -16.06 -2.12
N LEU A 115 -0.55 -15.16 -1.88
CA LEU A 115 -0.84 -14.66 -0.54
C LEU A 115 -1.55 -15.70 0.33
N GLY A 116 -2.52 -16.43 -0.23
CA GLY A 116 -3.22 -17.51 0.48
C GLY A 116 -2.28 -18.64 0.91
N ARG A 117 -1.43 -19.13 0.00
CA ARG A 117 -0.43 -20.17 0.34
C ARG A 117 0.64 -19.67 1.31
N PHE A 118 1.00 -18.38 1.26
CA PHE A 118 1.94 -17.81 2.23
C PHE A 118 1.31 -17.73 3.62
N ILE A 119 0.04 -17.31 3.71
CA ILE A 119 -0.70 -17.22 4.97
C ILE A 119 -0.86 -18.62 5.55
N ASP A 120 -1.32 -19.61 4.78
CA ASP A 120 -1.50 -20.99 5.25
C ASP A 120 -0.17 -21.60 5.72
N LYS A 121 0.91 -21.43 4.94
CA LYS A 121 2.25 -21.91 5.33
C LYS A 121 2.79 -21.19 6.57
N THR A 122 2.55 -19.90 6.69
CA THR A 122 2.99 -19.12 7.85
C THR A 122 2.19 -19.51 9.08
N GLU A 123 0.89 -19.73 8.94
CA GLU A 123 0.00 -20.16 10.00
C GLU A 123 0.35 -21.56 10.50
N GLU A 124 0.57 -22.53 9.61
CA GLU A 124 1.01 -23.88 9.98
C GLU A 124 2.37 -23.86 10.71
N ARG A 125 3.30 -23.02 10.24
CA ARG A 125 4.63 -22.88 10.85
C ARG A 125 4.56 -22.19 12.21
N CYS A 126 3.72 -21.17 12.36
CA CYS A 126 3.46 -20.51 13.63
C CYS A 126 2.78 -21.46 14.61
N ARG A 127 1.78 -22.23 14.16
CA ARG A 127 1.04 -23.19 14.99
C ARG A 127 1.96 -24.30 15.51
N ARG A 128 2.80 -24.88 14.64
CA ARG A 128 3.85 -25.82 15.07
C ARG A 128 4.84 -25.19 16.05
N PHE A 129 5.26 -23.95 15.81
CA PHE A 129 6.19 -23.25 16.71
C PHE A 129 5.57 -22.98 18.09
N LEU A 130 4.28 -22.64 18.14
CA LEU A 130 3.53 -22.38 19.38
C LEU A 130 3.17 -23.65 20.15
N ASP A 131 2.81 -24.73 19.44
CA ASP A 131 2.38 -26.00 20.02
C ASP A 131 3.55 -26.84 20.55
N GLU A 132 4.78 -26.63 20.04
CA GLU A 132 5.96 -27.38 20.48
C GLU A 132 6.30 -27.16 21.97
N LYS A 133 6.14 -25.94 22.51
CA LYS A 133 6.46 -25.65 23.92
C LYS A 133 5.61 -24.49 24.49
N PRO A 134 5.02 -24.64 25.69
CA PRO A 134 4.11 -23.63 26.28
C PRO A 134 4.77 -22.27 26.58
N TRP A 135 6.09 -22.20 26.75
CA TRP A 135 6.82 -20.93 26.93
C TRP A 135 6.89 -20.07 25.66
N ARG A 136 6.76 -20.66 24.46
CA ARG A 136 6.80 -19.93 23.18
C ARG A 136 5.53 -19.11 22.96
N ARG A 137 4.41 -19.55 23.54
CA ARG A 137 3.18 -18.76 23.60
C ARG A 137 3.36 -17.47 24.40
N ARG A 138 4.14 -17.50 25.48
CA ARG A 138 4.47 -16.29 26.26
C ARG A 138 5.39 -15.35 25.48
N LEU A 139 6.39 -15.89 24.79
CA LEU A 139 7.25 -15.11 23.88
C LEU A 139 6.45 -14.48 22.72
N ALA A 140 5.48 -15.19 22.15
CA ALA A 140 4.62 -14.65 21.09
C ALA A 140 3.73 -13.50 21.60
N VAL A 141 3.21 -13.60 22.83
CA VAL A 141 2.47 -12.50 23.46
C VAL A 141 3.37 -11.29 23.71
N VAL A 142 4.61 -11.50 24.15
CA VAL A 142 5.58 -10.41 24.33
C VAL A 142 5.99 -9.80 22.99
N ALA A 143 6.24 -10.61 21.96
CA ALA A 143 6.54 -10.14 20.61
C ALA A 143 5.37 -9.38 19.99
N LEU A 144 4.13 -9.83 20.23
CA LEU A 144 2.92 -9.12 19.82
C LEU A 144 2.75 -7.80 20.59
N ALA A 145 2.98 -7.79 21.90
CA ALA A 145 2.94 -6.57 22.70
C ALA A 145 4.02 -5.57 22.27
N VAL A 146 5.22 -6.05 21.95
CA VAL A 146 6.33 -5.25 21.40
C VAL A 146 6.01 -4.77 19.98
N TYR A 147 5.35 -5.57 19.14
CA TYR A 147 4.88 -5.18 17.81
C TYR A 147 3.75 -4.14 17.87
N VAL A 148 2.87 -4.22 18.87
CA VAL A 148 1.82 -3.22 19.10
C VAL A 148 2.41 -1.94 19.73
N ALA A 149 3.43 -2.07 20.58
CA ALA A 149 4.07 -0.94 21.26
C ALA A 149 5.10 -0.21 20.38
N LEU A 150 5.79 -0.91 19.48
CA LEU A 150 6.63 -0.32 18.46
C LEU A 150 5.74 0.00 17.27
N PRO A 151 5.57 1.28 16.88
CA PRO A 151 4.86 1.63 15.65
C PRO A 151 5.78 1.29 14.47
N VAL A 152 6.14 0.02 14.30
CA VAL A 152 6.80 -0.45 13.09
C VAL A 152 5.73 -0.36 12.02
N GLN A 153 5.77 0.70 11.19
CA GLN A 153 4.74 0.97 10.19
C GLN A 153 4.83 -0.02 9.01
N MET A 154 4.85 -1.32 9.29
CA MET A 154 4.35 -2.36 8.38
C MET A 154 2.81 -2.30 8.32
N SER A 155 2.22 -1.12 8.10
CA SER A 155 0.76 -0.90 8.08
C SER A 155 0.25 -0.13 6.87
N GLY A 156 1.06 0.07 5.82
CA GLY A 156 0.59 0.61 4.55
C GLY A 156 -0.36 -0.39 3.87
N GLY A 157 -1.66 -0.09 3.89
CA GLY A 157 -2.77 -0.73 3.16
C GLY A 157 -3.03 -2.24 3.35
N VAL A 158 -1.99 -3.06 3.21
CA VAL A 158 -2.00 -4.52 3.19
C VAL A 158 -2.38 -5.09 4.56
N VAL A 159 -1.70 -4.69 5.64
CA VAL A 159 -2.02 -5.21 6.99
C VAL A 159 -3.38 -4.70 7.47
N GLY A 160 -3.76 -3.45 7.15
CA GLY A 160 -5.10 -2.92 7.44
C GLY A 160 -6.22 -3.66 6.71
N SER A 161 -6.01 -4.03 5.44
CA SER A 161 -6.97 -4.84 4.67
C SER A 161 -7.09 -6.28 5.17
N ILE A 162 -5.99 -6.86 5.67
CA ILE A 162 -5.97 -8.19 6.31
C ILE A 162 -6.66 -8.14 7.68
N LEU A 163 -6.38 -7.12 8.50
CA LEU A 163 -7.03 -6.93 9.82
C LEU A 163 -8.53 -6.67 9.69
N GLY A 164 -8.97 -5.88 8.71
CA GLY A 164 -10.40 -5.67 8.44
C GLY A 164 -11.14 -6.96 8.08
N ARG A 165 -10.44 -7.92 7.45
CA ARG A 165 -10.96 -9.26 7.15
C ARG A 165 -11.05 -10.14 8.40
N VAL A 166 -10.03 -10.09 9.26
CA VAL A 166 -9.99 -10.82 10.54
C VAL A 166 -11.04 -10.27 11.52
N MET A 167 -11.32 -8.97 11.48
CA MET A 167 -12.36 -8.33 12.29
C MET A 167 -13.78 -8.54 11.76
N GLY A 168 -13.94 -9.29 10.66
CA GLY A 168 -15.25 -9.73 10.19
C GLY A 168 -16.14 -8.62 9.67
N ILE A 169 -15.57 -7.53 9.13
CA ILE A 169 -16.36 -6.47 8.48
C ILE A 169 -17.18 -7.14 7.35
N PRO A 170 -18.52 -7.19 7.47
CA PRO A 170 -19.33 -7.93 6.53
C PRO A 170 -19.26 -7.26 5.16
N ARG A 171 -19.15 -8.10 4.13
CA ARG A 171 -19.23 -7.67 2.72
C ARG A 171 -20.50 -6.84 2.54
N TYR A 172 -20.36 -5.66 1.94
CA TYR A 172 -21.50 -5.02 1.31
C TYR A 172 -21.94 -5.95 0.16
N ARG A 173 -23.02 -6.70 0.40
CA ARG A 173 -23.73 -7.47 -0.62
C ARG A 173 -24.52 -6.51 -1.49
#